data_AF-A0A7S1B2X9-F1
#
_entry.id   AF-A0A7S1B2X9-F1
#
_cell.length_a   1.000
_cell.length_b   1.000
_cell.length_c   1.000
_cell.angle_alpha   90.00
_cell.angle_beta   90.00
_cell.angle_gamma   90.00
#
_symmetry.space_group_name_H-M   'P 1'
#
loop_
_entity.id
_entity.type
_entity.pdbx_description
1 polymer ?
#
loop_
_entity_poly.entity_id
_entity_poly.type
_entity_poly.pdbx_seq_one_letter_code
_entity_poly.pdbx_strand_id
1 'polypeptide(L)'
;MSLPTDDHPGGRAVLYDLDVYNRRKVEAFRRVLKGLEAADRIAETFENVDIRSGLLKKIVRRRAPDGGGGCFPRMETELRWFVDRFDGRRAARGNFEPPRGVNEEYDRACDAIEHLEQNLNDYREQMCQMLRTSEWTYANTKEDQRDKYTICLPVSVAVPHDFIVTGKRGSGVKQVIKYCTPIVADLVEQLELAIDRKKEAKEAGLRIIFAKFDSHRPIWAAAAQATAMLDAMGALAEVSR
;
A
#
# COMPACT_ATOMS: atom_id res chain seq x y z
N MET A 1 7.19 -10.44 18.02
CA MET A 1 7.43 -11.80 17.49
C MET A 1 8.24 -11.61 16.22
N SER A 2 9.55 -11.73 16.31
CA SER A 2 10.48 -11.41 15.23
C SER A 2 10.36 -12.46 14.13
N LEU A 3 10.10 -12.04 12.89
CA LEU A 3 10.12 -12.94 11.75
C LEU A 3 11.52 -13.56 11.62
N PRO A 4 11.65 -14.87 11.35
CA PRO A 4 12.95 -15.47 11.11
C PRO A 4 13.61 -14.78 9.91
N THR A 5 14.87 -14.35 10.08
CA THR A 5 15.72 -13.89 8.99
C THR A 5 15.99 -15.06 8.08
N ASP A 6 15.09 -15.24 7.12
CA ASP A 6 15.11 -16.30 6.12
C ASP A 6 16.24 -15.99 5.13
N ASP A 7 17.32 -16.78 5.18
CA ASP A 7 18.51 -16.64 4.33
C ASP A 7 18.26 -17.15 2.90
N HIS A 8 17.05 -16.89 2.40
CA HIS A 8 16.60 -17.38 1.11
C HIS A 8 17.26 -16.54 0.00
N PRO A 9 17.92 -17.14 -1.00
CA PRO A 9 18.62 -16.42 -2.07
C PRO A 9 17.68 -15.50 -2.87
N GLY A 10 16.39 -15.82 -2.93
CA GLY A 10 15.37 -14.94 -3.52
C GLY A 10 15.10 -13.64 -2.75
N GLY A 11 15.45 -13.55 -1.47
CA GLY A 11 15.39 -12.31 -0.68
C GLY A 11 16.57 -11.37 -0.93
N ARG A 12 17.66 -11.87 -1.51
CA ARG A 12 18.87 -11.12 -1.89
C ARG A 12 18.89 -10.74 -3.38
N ALA A 13 17.87 -11.15 -4.15
CA ALA A 13 17.83 -10.97 -5.58
C ALA A 13 17.43 -9.53 -5.95
N VAL A 14 18.31 -8.83 -6.66
CA VAL A 14 18.00 -7.52 -7.28
C VAL A 14 17.20 -7.78 -8.55
N LEU A 15 15.87 -7.63 -8.46
CA LEU A 15 14.96 -7.82 -9.59
C LEU A 15 14.76 -6.48 -10.32
N TYR A 16 15.23 -6.40 -11.56
CA TYR A 16 15.08 -5.21 -12.41
C TYR A 16 13.61 -4.88 -12.81
N ASP A 17 12.67 -5.81 -12.61
CA ASP A 17 11.24 -5.68 -12.94
C ASP A 17 10.32 -5.78 -11.70
N LEU A 18 10.80 -5.36 -10.52
CA LEU A 18 10.06 -5.51 -9.26
C LEU A 18 8.67 -4.86 -9.31
N ASP A 19 8.54 -3.70 -9.96
CA ASP A 19 7.27 -2.99 -10.12
C ASP A 19 6.26 -3.77 -11.00
N VAL A 20 6.74 -4.38 -12.09
CA VAL A 20 5.90 -5.19 -12.98
C VAL A 20 5.44 -6.47 -12.27
N TYR A 21 6.33 -7.08 -11.51
CA TYR A 21 6.04 -8.29 -10.75
C TYR A 21 5.07 -8.03 -9.58
N ASN A 22 5.28 -6.94 -8.85
CA ASN A 22 4.39 -6.49 -7.77
C ASN A 22 2.99 -6.17 -8.30
N ARG A 23 2.90 -5.49 -9.46
CA ARG A 23 1.61 -5.25 -10.13
C ARG A 23 0.87 -6.55 -10.46
N ARG A 24 1.55 -7.53 -11.06
CA ARG A 24 0.93 -8.83 -11.40
C ARG A 24 0.44 -9.57 -10.14
N LYS A 25 1.24 -9.57 -9.07
CA LYS A 25 0.86 -10.17 -7.78
C LYS A 25 -0.38 -9.51 -7.18
N VAL A 26 -0.40 -8.18 -7.15
CA VAL A 26 -1.54 -7.40 -6.67
C VAL A 26 -2.79 -7.68 -7.48
N GLU A 27 -2.68 -7.71 -8.81
CA GLU A 27 -3.82 -8.02 -9.67
C GLU A 27 -4.35 -9.44 -9.46
N ALA A 28 -3.45 -10.42 -9.34
CA ALA A 28 -3.81 -11.80 -9.04
C ALA A 28 -4.50 -11.89 -7.67
N PHE A 29 -3.95 -11.23 -6.65
CA PHE A 29 -4.53 -11.18 -5.31
C PHE A 29 -5.93 -10.58 -5.32
N ARG A 30 -6.13 -9.47 -6.04
CA ARG A 30 -7.45 -8.86 -6.22
C ARG A 30 -8.45 -9.81 -6.88
N ARG A 31 -8.03 -10.59 -7.88
CA ARG A 31 -8.89 -11.59 -8.53
C ARG A 31 -9.27 -12.71 -7.56
N VAL A 32 -8.32 -13.17 -6.74
CA VAL A 32 -8.57 -14.18 -5.72
C VAL A 32 -9.57 -13.69 -4.68
N LEU A 33 -9.40 -12.48 -4.14
CA LEU A 33 -10.35 -11.88 -3.19
C LEU A 33 -11.77 -11.84 -3.76
N LYS A 34 -11.92 -11.33 -5.00
CA LYS A 34 -13.22 -11.30 -5.68
C LYS A 34 -13.82 -12.69 -5.91
N GLY A 35 -12.99 -13.67 -6.24
CA GLY A 35 -13.40 -15.06 -6.41
C GLY A 35 -13.92 -15.65 -5.11
N LEU A 36 -13.24 -15.38 -3.98
CA LEU A 36 -13.66 -15.82 -2.66
C LEU A 36 -14.94 -15.11 -2.19
N GLU A 37 -15.11 -13.82 -2.46
CA GLU A 37 -16.37 -13.10 -2.20
C GLU A 37 -17.53 -13.70 -3.02
N ALA A 38 -17.29 -14.06 -4.28
CA ALA A 38 -18.30 -14.72 -5.11
C ALA A 38 -18.63 -16.13 -4.58
N ALA A 39 -17.61 -16.88 -4.14
CA ALA A 39 -17.79 -18.20 -3.54
C ALA A 39 -18.58 -18.11 -2.23
N ASP A 40 -18.31 -17.10 -1.37
CA ASP A 40 -19.03 -16.92 -0.10
C ASP A 40 -20.55 -16.81 -0.29
N ARG A 41 -20.99 -16.19 -1.40
CA ARG A 41 -22.40 -16.03 -1.80
C ARG A 41 -23.08 -17.30 -2.32
N ILE A 42 -22.32 -18.35 -2.63
CA ILE A 42 -22.90 -19.64 -3.05
C ILE A 42 -23.83 -20.15 -1.97
N ALA A 43 -23.41 -20.10 -0.70
CA ALA A 43 -24.21 -20.63 0.39
C ALA A 43 -25.56 -19.91 0.56
N GLU A 44 -25.60 -18.60 0.32
CA GLU A 44 -26.82 -17.79 0.35
C GLU A 44 -27.78 -18.18 -0.79
N THR A 45 -27.23 -18.50 -1.96
CA THR A 45 -28.02 -18.89 -3.13
C THR A 45 -28.78 -20.21 -2.89
N PHE A 46 -28.19 -21.11 -2.12
CA PHE A 46 -28.82 -22.40 -1.78
C PHE A 46 -29.65 -22.34 -0.49
N GLU A 47 -29.73 -21.22 0.23
CA GLU A 47 -30.28 -21.16 1.59
C GLU A 47 -31.75 -21.63 1.68
N ASN A 48 -32.57 -21.24 0.70
CA ASN A 48 -34.00 -21.56 0.68
C ASN A 48 -34.36 -22.71 -0.27
N VAL A 49 -33.36 -23.44 -0.78
CA VAL A 49 -33.56 -24.56 -1.71
C VAL A 49 -33.70 -25.86 -0.95
N ASP A 50 -34.82 -26.58 -1.15
CA ASP A 50 -34.94 -27.95 -0.65
C ASP A 50 -34.05 -28.89 -1.45
N ILE A 51 -32.96 -29.32 -0.82
CA ILE A 51 -31.98 -30.23 -1.41
C ILE A 51 -32.30 -31.64 -0.91
N ARG A 52 -32.27 -32.66 -1.78
CA ARG A 52 -32.42 -34.06 -1.33
C ARG A 52 -31.09 -34.74 -1.07
N SER A 53 -30.07 -34.45 -1.88
CA SER A 53 -28.74 -35.04 -1.77
C SER A 53 -28.01 -34.58 -0.51
N GLY A 54 -27.61 -35.53 0.33
CA GLY A 54 -26.81 -35.25 1.54
C GLY A 54 -25.44 -34.66 1.22
N LEU A 55 -24.81 -35.11 0.13
CA LEU A 55 -23.53 -34.55 -0.33
C LEU A 55 -23.69 -33.10 -0.76
N LEU A 56 -24.71 -32.79 -1.57
CA LEU A 56 -24.95 -31.44 -2.05
C LEU A 56 -25.25 -30.49 -0.87
N LYS A 57 -26.10 -30.91 0.08
CA LYS A 57 -26.31 -30.16 1.34
C LYS A 57 -25.00 -29.87 2.05
N LYS A 58 -24.14 -30.88 2.19
CA LYS A 58 -22.88 -30.74 2.90
C LYS A 58 -21.97 -29.71 2.24
N ILE A 59 -21.85 -29.70 0.91
CA ILE A 59 -20.92 -28.79 0.23
C ILE A 59 -21.47 -27.38 0.04
N VAL A 60 -22.80 -27.14 -0.06
CA VAL A 60 -23.33 -25.78 -0.30
C VAL A 60 -23.82 -25.07 0.94
N ARG A 61 -24.08 -25.78 2.05
CA ARG A 61 -24.56 -25.15 3.29
C ARG A 61 -23.41 -24.76 4.20
N ARG A 62 -23.57 -23.62 4.89
CA ARG A 62 -22.66 -23.21 5.97
C ARG A 62 -22.85 -24.12 7.19
N ARG A 63 -21.82 -24.19 8.03
CA ARG A 63 -21.91 -24.84 9.33
C ARG A 63 -22.85 -24.06 10.24
N ALA A 64 -23.83 -24.74 10.84
CA ALA A 64 -24.73 -24.14 11.80
C ALA A 64 -24.12 -24.11 13.22
N PRO A 65 -24.55 -23.18 14.09
CA PRO A 65 -24.03 -23.06 15.46
C PRO A 65 -24.26 -24.29 16.34
N ASP A 66 -25.29 -25.08 16.04
CA ASP A 66 -25.68 -26.30 16.74
C ASP A 66 -24.87 -27.54 16.29
N GLY A 67 -23.88 -27.37 15.40
CA GLY A 67 -23.05 -28.45 14.87
C GLY A 67 -23.69 -29.20 13.70
N GLY A 68 -24.94 -28.87 13.33
CA GLY A 68 -25.59 -29.35 12.12
C GLY A 68 -25.19 -28.56 10.86
N GLY A 69 -25.79 -28.92 9.71
CA GLY A 69 -25.63 -28.20 8.45
C GLY A 69 -24.51 -28.73 7.54
N GLY A 70 -23.89 -27.83 6.78
CA GLY A 70 -22.85 -28.17 5.81
C GLY A 70 -21.45 -27.77 6.26
N CYS A 71 -20.48 -27.90 5.35
CA CYS A 71 -19.08 -27.60 5.56
C CYS A 71 -18.57 -26.40 4.76
N PHE A 72 -19.46 -25.65 4.08
CA PHE A 72 -19.02 -24.46 3.36
C PHE A 72 -18.53 -23.41 4.35
N PRO A 73 -17.29 -22.89 4.19
CA PRO A 73 -16.73 -21.93 5.13
C PRO A 73 -17.45 -20.59 5.05
N ARG A 74 -17.52 -19.89 6.20
CA ARG A 74 -17.92 -18.47 6.24
C ARG A 74 -16.65 -17.64 6.13
N MET A 75 -16.56 -16.84 5.07
CA MET A 75 -15.36 -16.06 4.73
C MET A 75 -15.54 -14.56 4.89
N GLU A 76 -16.78 -14.09 5.01
CA GLU A 76 -17.14 -12.66 5.04
C GLU A 76 -16.26 -11.82 5.98
N THR A 77 -16.08 -12.24 7.24
CA THR A 77 -15.30 -11.50 8.24
C THR A 77 -13.83 -11.36 7.85
N GLU A 78 -13.23 -12.46 7.39
CA GLU A 78 -11.82 -12.48 7.02
C GLU A 78 -11.58 -11.69 5.73
N LEU A 79 -12.48 -11.82 4.74
CA LEU A 79 -12.41 -11.08 3.49
C LEU A 79 -12.57 -9.58 3.71
N ARG A 80 -13.46 -9.16 4.62
CA ARG A 80 -13.73 -7.74 4.90
C ARG A 80 -12.48 -6.98 5.30
N TRP A 81 -11.60 -7.57 6.10
CA TRP A 81 -10.33 -6.95 6.46
C TRP A 81 -9.48 -6.61 5.22
N PHE A 82 -9.43 -7.51 4.24
CA PHE A 82 -8.69 -7.26 2.99
C PHE A 82 -9.44 -6.28 2.10
N VAL A 83 -10.75 -6.41 1.92
CA VAL A 83 -11.53 -5.54 1.03
C VAL A 83 -11.53 -4.08 1.49
N ASP A 84 -11.68 -3.84 2.78
CA ASP A 84 -11.74 -2.49 3.35
C ASP A 84 -10.38 -1.79 3.36
N ARG A 85 -9.30 -2.57 3.51
CA ARG A 85 -7.94 -2.03 3.70
C ARG A 85 -7.13 -2.06 2.40
N PHE A 86 -7.36 -3.01 1.50
CA PHE A 86 -6.56 -3.19 0.29
C PHE A 86 -7.18 -2.49 -0.91
N ASP A 87 -6.64 -1.31 -1.27
CA ASP A 87 -6.99 -0.67 -2.54
C ASP A 87 -6.27 -1.37 -3.71
N GLY A 88 -6.88 -2.45 -4.20
CA GLY A 88 -6.38 -3.20 -5.34
C GLY A 88 -6.33 -2.42 -6.66
N ARG A 89 -7.01 -1.26 -6.77
CA ARG A 89 -6.92 -0.42 -7.99
C ARG A 89 -5.68 0.47 -7.95
N ARG A 90 -5.40 1.13 -6.82
CA ARG A 90 -4.17 1.92 -6.64
C ARG A 90 -2.93 1.04 -6.69
N ALA A 91 -3.00 -0.12 -6.04
CA ALA A 91 -1.93 -1.09 -6.03
C ALA A 91 -1.59 -1.63 -7.44
N ALA A 92 -2.60 -1.90 -8.28
CA ALA A 92 -2.38 -2.37 -9.66
C ALA A 92 -1.76 -1.28 -10.59
N ARG A 93 -1.84 -0.01 -10.19
CA ARG A 93 -1.17 1.11 -10.89
C ARG A 93 0.27 1.33 -10.39
N GLY A 94 0.80 0.43 -9.56
CA GLY A 94 2.13 0.56 -8.95
C GLY A 94 2.15 1.40 -7.67
N ASN A 95 1.00 1.97 -7.26
CA ASN A 95 0.92 2.81 -6.08
C ASN A 95 0.26 2.07 -4.90
N PHE A 96 0.77 0.88 -4.58
CA PHE A 96 0.36 0.18 -3.37
C PHE A 96 0.85 0.95 -2.14
N GLU A 97 -0.02 1.18 -1.17
CA GLU A 97 0.35 1.75 0.14
C GLU A 97 -0.16 0.77 1.20
N PRO A 98 0.74 0.23 2.06
CA PRO A 98 0.31 -0.53 3.22
C PRO A 98 -0.71 0.27 4.04
N PRO A 99 -1.84 -0.35 4.41
CA PRO A 99 -2.78 0.27 5.33
C PRO A 99 -2.10 0.56 6.68
N ARG A 100 -2.44 1.68 7.32
CA ARG A 100 -1.98 1.96 8.68
C ARG A 100 -2.29 0.79 9.62
N GLY A 101 -1.31 0.43 10.45
CA GLY A 101 -1.35 -0.70 11.38
C GLY A 101 -0.91 -2.05 10.80
N VAL A 102 -0.56 -2.12 9.50
CA VAL A 102 -0.02 -3.35 8.88
C VAL A 102 1.49 -3.46 9.07
N ASN A 103 2.19 -2.33 8.93
CA ASN A 103 3.63 -2.27 9.13
C ASN A 103 3.97 -1.01 9.92
N GLU A 104 4.30 -1.17 11.21
CA GLU A 104 4.64 -0.05 12.08
C GLU A 104 5.84 0.75 11.58
N GLU A 105 6.79 0.10 10.88
CA GLU A 105 7.95 0.79 10.31
C GLU A 105 7.54 1.69 9.14
N TYR A 106 6.60 1.23 8.33
CA TYR A 106 6.02 2.03 7.26
C TYR A 106 5.24 3.22 7.82
N ASP A 107 4.44 2.98 8.87
CA ASP A 107 3.66 4.04 9.51
C ASP A 107 4.58 5.10 10.14
N ARG A 108 5.62 4.66 10.88
CA ARG A 108 6.64 5.55 11.45
C ARG A 108 7.36 6.37 10.37
N ALA A 109 7.69 5.75 9.23
CA ALA A 109 8.34 6.46 8.13
C ALA A 109 7.40 7.51 7.49
N CYS A 110 6.12 7.20 7.35
CA CYS A 110 5.11 8.17 6.88
C CYS A 110 4.97 9.34 7.85
N ASP A 111 4.81 9.06 9.15
CA ASP A 111 4.68 10.11 10.17
C ASP A 111 5.95 10.97 10.25
N ALA A 112 7.14 10.39 10.08
CA ALA A 112 8.40 11.12 10.04
C ALA A 112 8.49 12.07 8.84
N ILE A 113 8.04 11.64 7.65
CA ILE A 113 7.98 12.49 6.46
C ILE A 113 7.04 13.67 6.71
N GLU A 114 5.81 13.41 7.19
CA GLU A 114 4.84 14.47 7.49
C GLU A 114 5.42 15.50 8.47
N HIS A 115 6.10 15.04 9.52
CA HIS A 115 6.75 15.92 10.49
C HIS A 115 7.90 16.74 9.89
N LEU A 116 8.74 16.14 9.04
CA LEU A 116 9.85 16.84 8.39
C LEU A 116 9.36 17.87 7.37
N GLU A 117 8.29 17.57 6.62
CA GLU A 117 7.65 18.53 5.72
C GLU A 117 7.05 19.72 6.50
N GLN A 118 6.46 19.46 7.67
CA GLN A 118 5.99 20.52 8.55
C GLN A 118 7.16 21.39 9.04
N ASN A 119 8.27 20.79 9.50
CA ASN A 119 9.45 21.53 9.92
C ASN A 119 10.04 22.42 8.80
N LEU A 120 10.05 21.92 7.56
CA LEU A 120 10.46 22.69 6.39
C LEU A 120 9.51 23.87 6.14
N ASN A 121 8.21 23.68 6.30
CA ASN A 121 7.25 24.77 6.18
C ASN A 121 7.38 25.79 7.32
N ASP A 122 7.56 25.35 8.56
CA ASP A 122 7.76 26.22 9.72
C ASP A 122 9.02 27.07 9.56
N TYR A 123 10.12 26.48 9.08
CA TYR A 123 11.34 27.22 8.76
C TYR A 123 11.10 28.26 7.67
N ARG A 124 10.38 27.90 6.60
CA ARG A 124 9.99 28.86 5.55
C ARG A 124 9.19 30.02 6.14
N GLU A 125 8.19 29.76 6.99
CA GLU A 125 7.35 30.81 7.56
C GLU A 125 8.16 31.76 8.45
N GLN A 126 9.04 31.22 9.29
CA GLN A 126 9.96 32.01 10.11
C GLN A 126 10.87 32.90 9.24
N MET A 127 11.44 32.34 8.17
CA MET A 127 12.31 33.09 7.26
C MET A 127 11.54 34.15 6.46
N CYS A 128 10.33 33.87 5.99
CA CYS A 128 9.47 34.86 5.33
C CYS A 128 9.21 36.08 6.23
N GLN A 129 8.95 35.85 7.51
CA GLN A 129 8.74 36.92 8.50
C GLN A 129 10.02 37.74 8.73
N MET A 130 11.16 37.06 8.90
CA MET A 130 12.46 37.71 9.13
C MET A 130 12.91 38.55 7.93
N LEU A 131 12.77 38.00 6.71
CA LEU A 131 13.17 38.65 5.46
C LEU A 131 12.11 39.62 4.93
N ARG A 132 10.94 39.69 5.57
CA ARG A 132 9.78 40.50 5.16
C ARG A 132 9.40 40.27 3.69
N THR A 133 9.41 39.01 3.27
CA THR A 133 9.07 38.60 1.91
C THR A 133 7.99 37.53 1.91
N SER A 134 7.08 37.61 0.93
CA SER A 134 6.11 36.56 0.63
C SER A 134 6.52 35.71 -0.58
N GLU A 135 7.63 36.02 -1.23
CA GLU A 135 8.06 35.40 -2.50
C GLU A 135 8.91 34.14 -2.31
N TRP A 136 9.04 33.65 -1.07
CA TRP A 136 9.75 32.42 -0.77
C TRP A 136 9.01 31.18 -1.30
N THR A 137 9.72 30.39 -2.08
CA THR A 137 9.22 29.10 -2.58
C THR A 137 10.27 28.01 -2.45
N TYR A 138 9.80 26.77 -2.29
CA TYR A 138 10.64 25.58 -2.43
C TYR A 138 10.46 25.01 -3.83
N ALA A 139 11.59 24.72 -4.49
CA ALA A 139 11.62 23.90 -5.69
C ALA A 139 11.82 22.42 -5.32
N ASN A 140 11.43 21.52 -6.23
CA ASN A 140 11.68 20.08 -6.10
C ASN A 140 11.05 19.44 -4.85
N THR A 141 9.77 19.70 -4.58
CA THR A 141 9.09 19.21 -3.37
C THR A 141 8.55 17.78 -3.50
N LYS A 142 8.66 17.14 -4.67
CA LYS A 142 8.18 15.76 -4.85
C LYS A 142 9.25 14.74 -4.42
N GLU A 143 8.80 13.61 -3.88
CA GLU A 143 9.67 12.53 -3.38
C GLU A 143 10.67 12.02 -4.44
N ASP A 144 10.30 12.00 -5.72
CA ASP A 144 11.11 11.49 -6.83
C ASP A 144 12.12 12.49 -7.39
N GLN A 145 12.08 13.75 -6.95
CA GLN A 145 12.96 14.80 -7.45
C GLN A 145 14.29 14.83 -6.70
N ARG A 146 15.36 15.18 -7.41
CA ARG A 146 16.67 15.51 -6.81
C ARG A 146 16.70 16.96 -6.37
N ASP A 147 17.69 17.31 -5.57
CA ASP A 147 17.89 18.68 -5.04
C ASP A 147 16.61 19.20 -4.36
N LYS A 148 16.04 18.37 -3.47
CA LYS A 148 14.74 18.61 -2.85
C LYS A 148 14.75 19.88 -2.02
N TYR A 149 13.60 20.55 -1.94
CA TYR A 149 13.40 21.76 -1.13
C TYR A 149 14.45 22.85 -1.35
N THR A 150 14.91 23.02 -2.61
CA THR A 150 15.80 24.13 -2.96
C THR A 150 15.07 25.45 -2.78
N ILE A 151 15.62 26.36 -1.98
CA ILE A 151 15.03 27.67 -1.70
C ILE A 151 15.12 28.55 -2.95
N CYS A 152 14.01 29.18 -3.33
CA CYS A 152 13.94 30.10 -4.47
C CYS A 152 13.42 31.47 -4.00
N LEU A 153 14.24 32.50 -4.21
CA LEU A 153 13.93 33.89 -3.87
C LEU A 153 14.31 34.85 -5.01
N PRO A 154 13.60 35.98 -5.18
CA PRO A 154 14.02 37.03 -6.10
C PRO A 154 15.38 37.63 -5.73
N VAL A 155 16.14 38.08 -6.72
CA VAL A 155 17.44 38.76 -6.54
C VAL A 155 17.35 40.04 -5.69
N SER A 156 16.17 40.63 -5.57
CA SER A 156 15.90 41.81 -4.75
C SER A 156 15.87 41.52 -3.24
N VAL A 157 15.71 40.26 -2.83
CA VAL A 157 15.65 39.88 -1.42
C VAL A 157 17.06 39.74 -0.86
N ALA A 158 17.38 40.55 0.15
CA ALA A 158 18.62 40.38 0.90
C ALA A 158 18.49 39.18 1.84
N VAL A 159 19.44 38.25 1.77
CA VAL A 159 19.47 37.02 2.58
C VAL A 159 20.65 37.05 3.56
N PRO A 160 20.56 36.32 4.68
CA PRO A 160 21.68 36.20 5.62
C PRO A 160 22.83 35.36 5.06
N HIS A 161 23.96 35.37 5.76
CA HIS A 161 25.23 34.79 5.30
C HIS A 161 25.24 33.26 5.15
N ASP A 162 24.33 32.57 5.84
CA ASP A 162 24.17 31.12 5.82
C ASP A 162 23.41 30.62 4.57
N PHE A 163 22.90 31.53 3.73
CA PHE A 163 22.28 31.21 2.45
C PHE A 163 23.34 31.03 1.37
N ILE A 164 23.65 29.78 1.06
CA ILE A 164 24.63 29.41 0.06
C ILE A 164 23.94 29.35 -1.30
N VAL A 165 24.44 30.13 -2.27
CA VAL A 165 23.90 30.17 -3.64
C VAL A 165 24.19 28.85 -4.35
N THR A 166 23.16 28.17 -4.81
CA THR A 166 23.27 26.92 -5.59
C THR A 166 23.01 27.12 -7.07
N GLY A 167 22.41 28.24 -7.46
CA GLY A 167 22.17 28.57 -8.86
C GLY A 167 21.37 29.85 -9.06
N LYS A 168 21.16 30.21 -10.32
CA LYS A 168 20.34 31.37 -10.72
C LYS A 168 19.47 30.99 -11.91
N ARG A 169 18.26 31.57 -11.99
CA ARG A 169 17.34 31.39 -13.12
C ARG A 169 16.80 32.75 -13.56
N GLY A 170 16.84 33.01 -14.86
CA GLY A 170 16.38 34.27 -15.45
C GLY A 170 17.41 35.40 -15.33
N SER A 171 17.01 36.61 -15.69
CA SER A 171 17.87 37.80 -15.76
C SER A 171 17.13 39.06 -15.30
N GLY A 172 17.91 40.09 -14.94
CA GLY A 172 17.39 41.39 -14.52
C GLY A 172 16.60 41.33 -13.21
N VAL A 173 15.64 42.23 -13.05
CA VAL A 173 14.84 42.41 -11.82
C VAL A 173 13.97 41.19 -11.48
N LYS A 174 13.67 40.32 -12.47
CA LYS A 174 12.91 39.08 -12.28
C LYS A 174 13.78 37.85 -12.05
N GLN A 175 15.09 38.02 -11.88
CA GLN A 175 16.00 36.91 -11.62
C GLN A 175 15.68 36.25 -10.28
N VAL A 176 15.59 34.92 -10.27
CA VAL A 176 15.44 34.10 -9.07
C VAL A 176 16.79 33.48 -8.74
N ILE A 177 17.23 33.63 -7.50
CA ILE A 177 18.41 32.97 -6.96
C ILE A 177 17.96 31.74 -6.18
N LYS A 178 18.67 30.63 -6.41
CA LYS A 178 18.49 29.39 -5.68
C LYS A 178 19.48 29.32 -4.54
N TYR A 179 19.00 28.93 -3.37
CA TYR A 179 19.79 28.83 -2.16
C TYR A 179 19.63 27.47 -1.47
N CYS A 180 20.64 27.14 -0.68
CA CYS A 180 20.59 26.10 0.35
C CYS A 180 21.05 26.73 1.68
N THR A 181 20.49 26.25 2.79
CA THR A 181 20.94 26.63 4.14
C THR A 181 21.28 25.35 4.91
N PRO A 182 22.18 25.39 5.90
CA PRO A 182 22.53 24.21 6.70
C PRO A 182 21.30 23.53 7.33
N ILE A 183 20.31 24.33 7.77
CA ILE A 183 19.07 23.82 8.37
C ILE A 183 18.23 23.06 7.34
N VAL A 184 18.00 23.64 6.15
CA VAL A 184 17.26 22.94 5.10
C VAL A 184 18.01 21.72 4.60
N ALA A 185 19.35 21.77 4.52
CA ALA A 185 20.16 20.62 4.13
C ALA A 185 19.99 19.43 5.10
N ASP A 186 20.06 19.68 6.41
CA ASP A 186 19.85 18.65 7.45
C ASP A 186 18.43 18.07 7.41
N LEU A 187 17.41 18.92 7.28
CA LEU A 187 16.01 18.47 7.16
C LEU A 187 15.78 17.64 5.90
N VAL A 188 16.40 18.02 4.77
CA VAL A 188 16.30 17.28 3.51
C VAL A 188 17.03 15.94 3.60
N GLU A 189 18.20 15.87 4.23
CA GLU A 189 18.92 14.61 4.45
C GLU A 189 18.08 13.62 5.27
N GLN A 190 17.46 14.09 6.36
CA GLN A 190 16.55 13.27 7.17
C GLN A 190 15.30 12.86 6.38
N LEU A 191 14.78 13.74 5.53
CA LEU A 191 13.62 13.46 4.68
C LEU A 191 13.92 12.38 3.66
N GLU A 192 15.08 12.44 3.00
CA GLU A 192 15.51 11.42 2.04
C GLU A 192 15.68 10.05 2.72
N LEU A 193 16.28 10.03 3.91
CA LEU A 193 16.38 8.80 4.70
C LEU A 193 15.02 8.22 5.09
N ALA A 194 14.06 9.08 5.45
CA ALA A 194 12.70 8.67 5.77
C ALA A 194 11.95 8.13 4.54
N ILE A 195 12.14 8.74 3.37
CA ILE A 195 11.59 8.27 2.09
C ILE A 195 12.16 6.89 1.72
N ASP A 196 13.47 6.69 1.88
CA ASP A 196 14.10 5.39 1.62
C ASP A 196 13.55 4.30 2.56
N ARG A 197 13.46 4.59 3.86
CA ARG A 197 12.82 3.69 4.84
C ARG A 197 11.37 3.38 4.50
N LYS A 198 10.58 4.38 4.09
CA LYS A 198 9.19 4.19 3.64
C LYS A 198 9.13 3.25 2.44
N LYS A 199 10.07 3.34 1.49
CA LYS A 199 10.12 2.47 0.32
C LYS A 199 10.43 1.02 0.69
N GLU A 200 11.42 0.79 1.54
CA GLU A 200 11.77 -0.55 2.04
C GLU A 200 10.60 -1.17 2.84
N ALA A 201 10.03 -0.41 3.77
CA ALA A 201 8.92 -0.85 4.61
C ALA A 201 7.63 -1.12 3.79
N LYS A 202 7.44 -0.40 2.68
CA LYS A 202 6.33 -0.63 1.74
C LYS A 202 6.40 -2.01 1.09
N GLU A 203 7.59 -2.44 0.68
CA GLU A 203 7.80 -3.79 0.12
C GLU A 203 7.55 -4.88 1.17
N ALA A 204 8.03 -4.66 2.40
CA ALA A 204 7.75 -5.55 3.52
C ALA A 204 6.25 -5.63 3.83
N GLY A 205 5.52 -4.51 3.74
CA GLY A 205 4.08 -4.44 3.97
C GLY A 205 3.28 -5.37 3.05
N LEU A 206 3.66 -5.48 1.78
CA LEU A 206 2.99 -6.40 0.85
C LEU A 206 3.19 -7.88 1.26
N ARG A 207 4.39 -8.22 1.74
CA ARG A 207 4.69 -9.58 2.27
C ARG A 207 3.86 -9.88 3.51
N ILE A 208 3.68 -8.92 4.40
CA ILE A 208 2.84 -9.06 5.62
C ILE A 208 1.38 -9.30 5.23
N ILE A 209 0.84 -8.56 4.25
CA ILE A 209 -0.54 -8.78 3.76
C ILE A 209 -0.70 -10.20 3.21
N PHE A 210 0.23 -10.67 2.39
CA PHE A 210 0.17 -12.04 1.85
C PHE A 210 0.33 -13.10 2.94
N ALA A 211 1.19 -12.88 3.93
CA ALA A 211 1.33 -13.80 5.07
C ALA A 211 0.02 -13.87 5.89
N LYS A 212 -0.64 -12.74 6.12
CA LYS A 212 -1.95 -12.69 6.78
C LYS A 212 -3.06 -13.33 5.95
N PHE A 213 -3.01 -13.20 4.62
CA PHE A 213 -3.93 -13.94 3.77
C PHE A 213 -3.68 -15.45 3.87
N ASP A 214 -2.41 -15.86 3.85
CA ASP A 214 -2.01 -17.26 3.92
C ASP A 214 -2.31 -17.91 5.28
N SER A 215 -2.38 -17.15 6.37
CA SER A 215 -2.80 -17.69 7.68
C SER A 215 -4.23 -18.24 7.67
N HIS A 216 -5.05 -17.83 6.71
CA HIS A 216 -6.43 -18.31 6.51
C HIS A 216 -6.53 -19.35 5.39
N ARG A 217 -5.40 -19.89 4.89
CA ARG A 217 -5.32 -20.91 3.83
C ARG A 217 -6.31 -22.07 4.01
N PRO A 218 -6.51 -22.66 5.19
CA PRO A 218 -7.46 -23.76 5.35
C PRO A 218 -8.90 -23.38 4.95
N ILE A 219 -9.33 -22.15 5.26
CA ILE A 219 -10.65 -21.62 4.93
C ILE A 219 -10.78 -21.43 3.42
N TRP A 220 -9.78 -20.81 2.80
CA TRP A 220 -9.74 -20.61 1.34
C TRP A 220 -9.74 -21.93 0.56
N ALA A 221 -8.96 -22.91 1.04
CA ALA A 221 -8.88 -24.23 0.42
C ALA A 221 -10.22 -24.98 0.52
N ALA A 222 -10.90 -24.92 1.68
CA ALA A 222 -12.22 -25.52 1.85
C ALA A 222 -13.25 -24.90 0.90
N ALA A 223 -13.25 -23.58 0.72
CA ALA A 223 -14.13 -22.89 -0.22
C ALA A 223 -13.87 -23.29 -1.67
N ALA A 224 -12.58 -23.33 -2.06
CA ALA A 224 -12.18 -23.73 -3.40
C ALA A 224 -12.59 -25.18 -3.71
N GLN A 225 -12.37 -26.09 -2.76
CA GLN A 225 -12.76 -27.49 -2.89
C GLN A 225 -14.28 -27.65 -3.02
N ALA A 226 -15.05 -26.99 -2.15
CA ALA A 226 -16.51 -27.06 -2.21
C ALA A 226 -17.07 -26.49 -3.52
N THR A 227 -16.50 -25.37 -3.99
CA THR A 227 -16.87 -24.74 -5.27
C THR A 227 -16.53 -25.65 -6.45
N ALA A 228 -15.37 -26.29 -6.46
CA ALA A 228 -14.98 -27.22 -7.52
C ALA A 228 -15.88 -28.48 -7.56
N MET A 229 -16.27 -29.00 -6.39
CA MET A 229 -17.23 -30.11 -6.32
C MET A 229 -18.61 -29.70 -6.85
N LEU A 230 -19.07 -28.50 -6.51
CA LEU A 230 -20.34 -27.97 -7.02
C LEU A 230 -20.30 -27.79 -8.55
N ASP A 231 -19.21 -27.25 -9.09
CA ASP A 231 -19.00 -27.09 -10.54
C ASP A 231 -19.06 -28.43 -11.27
N ALA A 232 -18.34 -29.45 -10.78
CA ALA A 232 -18.37 -30.79 -11.34
C ALA A 232 -19.78 -31.42 -11.29
N MET A 233 -20.52 -31.26 -10.19
CA MET A 233 -21.91 -31.72 -10.09
C MET A 233 -22.82 -30.98 -11.05
N GLY A 234 -22.63 -29.67 -11.25
CA GLY A 234 -23.37 -28.86 -12.21
C GLY A 234 -23.13 -29.32 -13.65
N ALA A 235 -21.87 -29.56 -14.02
CA ALA A 235 -21.51 -30.09 -15.34
C ALA A 235 -22.15 -31.46 -15.61
N LEU A 236 -22.09 -32.37 -14.63
CA LEU A 236 -22.76 -33.68 -14.74
C LEU A 236 -24.27 -33.56 -14.85
N ALA A 237 -24.88 -32.61 -14.14
CA ALA A 237 -26.32 -32.36 -14.21
C ALA A 237 -26.76 -31.85 -15.59
N GLU A 238 -25.98 -30.95 -16.21
CA GLU A 238 -26.26 -30.48 -17.58
C GLU A 238 -26.10 -31.60 -18.62
N VAL A 239 -25.12 -32.50 -18.46
CA VAL A 239 -24.95 -33.66 -19.35
C VAL A 239 -26.05 -34.72 -19.16
N SER A 240 -26.58 -34.85 -17.94
CA SER A 240 -27.63 -35.82 -17.60
C SER A 240 -29.05 -35.31 -17.90
N ARG A 241 -29.16 -34.14 -18.53
CA ARG A 241 -30.40 -33.45 -18.85
C ARG A 241 -30.99 -33.92 -20.17
#